data_AF-A0A8J5MB54-F1
#
_entry.id   AF-A0A8J5MB54-F1
#
_cell.length_a   1.000
_cell.length_b   1.000
_cell.length_c   1.000
_cell.angle_alpha   90.00
_cell.angle_beta   90.00
_cell.angle_gamma   90.00
#
_symmetry.space_group_name_H-M   'P 1'
#
loop_
_entity.id
_entity.type
_entity.pdbx_description
1 polymer ?
#
loop_
_entity_poly.entity_id
_entity_poly.type
_entity_poly.pdbx_seq_one_letter_code
_entity_poly.pdbx_strand_id
1 'polypeptide(L)' 'METAQHQQQAADEYWLVRARMHGVVVPLFLNVSDLRDTLELPAYRLRPPIREPRDLGTPDPAQDMDDEDHADTAEDN' A
#
# COMPACT_ATOMS: atom_id res chain seq x y z
N MET A 1 -21.93 -22.70 -27.34
CA MET A 1 -21.53 -22.68 -25.90
C MET A 1 -20.62 -21.48 -25.57
N GLU A 2 -20.61 -20.42 -26.38
CA GLU A 2 -19.67 -19.28 -26.27
C GLU A 2 -20.21 -18.11 -25.41
N THR A 3 -21.52 -18.08 -25.19
CA THR A 3 -22.21 -17.01 -24.46
C THR A 3 -22.07 -17.13 -22.94
N ALA A 4 -22.01 -18.35 -22.43
CA ALA A 4 -21.89 -18.59 -20.98
C ALA A 4 -20.50 -18.23 -20.43
N GLN A 5 -19.44 -18.40 -21.24
CA GLN A 5 -18.07 -18.07 -20.84
C GLN A 5 -17.84 -16.55 -20.74
N HIS A 6 -18.38 -15.77 -21.69
CA HIS A 6 -18.33 -14.30 -21.63
C HIS A 6 -19.09 -13.72 -20.44
N GLN A 7 -20.25 -14.31 -20.08
CA GLN A 7 -21.01 -13.86 -18.90
C GLN A 7 -20.31 -14.18 -17.58
N GLN A 8 -19.57 -15.29 -17.50
CA GLN A 8 -18.79 -15.66 -16.32
C GLN A 8 -17.52 -14.80 -16.16
N GLN A 9 -16.85 -14.44 -17.26
CA GLN A 9 -15.72 -13.51 -17.23
C GLN A 9 -16.16 -12.09 -16.84
N ALA A 10 -17.30 -11.63 -17.37
CA ALA A 10 -17.87 -10.33 -17.00
C ALA A 10 -18.26 -10.24 -15.51
N ALA A 11 -18.60 -11.34 -14.85
CA ALA A 11 -18.96 -11.34 -13.44
C ALA A 11 -17.74 -11.11 -12.50
N ASP A 12 -16.53 -11.50 -12.92
CA ASP A 12 -15.30 -11.29 -12.13
C ASP A 12 -14.80 -9.84 -12.19
N GLU A 13 -15.27 -9.09 -13.19
CA GLU A 13 -14.80 -7.76 -13.52
C GLU A 13 -15.57 -6.61 -12.84
N TYR A 14 -16.73 -6.89 -12.23
CA TYR A 14 -17.54 -5.89 -11.53
C TYR A 14 -17.37 -5.98 -10.01
N TRP A 15 -17.04 -4.85 -9.39
CA TRP A 15 -16.80 -4.77 -7.96
C TRP A 15 -17.69 -3.73 -7.29
N LEU A 16 -18.10 -4.03 -6.05
CA LEU A 16 -18.80 -3.08 -5.20
C LEU A 16 -17.83 -2.02 -4.67
N VAL A 17 -18.00 -0.78 -5.12
CA VAL A 17 -17.23 0.39 -4.70
C VAL A 17 -18.14 1.42 -4.05
N ARG A 18 -17.59 2.19 -3.11
CA ARG A 18 -18.29 3.28 -2.43
C ARG A 18 -17.86 4.60 -3.07
N ALA A 19 -18.79 5.29 -3.71
CA ALA A 19 -18.54 6.60 -4.34
C ALA A 19 -19.29 7.70 -3.58
N ARG A 20 -18.71 8.91 -3.50
CA ARG A 20 -19.40 10.07 -2.94
C ARG A 20 -20.10 10.83 -4.06
N MET A 21 -21.43 10.87 -4.01
CA MET A 21 -22.27 11.59 -4.97
C MET A 21 -23.15 12.58 -4.21
N HIS A 22 -23.10 13.85 -4.60
CA HIS A 22 -23.85 14.94 -3.95
C HIS A 22 -23.67 14.97 -2.42
N GLY A 23 -22.46 14.68 -1.93
CA GLY A 23 -22.14 14.68 -0.50
C GLY A 23 -22.47 13.37 0.24
N VAL A 24 -23.24 12.46 -0.36
CA VAL A 24 -23.66 11.17 0.22
C VAL A 24 -22.80 10.04 -0.34
N VAL A 25 -22.49 9.03 0.49
CA VAL A 25 -21.77 7.83 0.06
C VAL A 25 -22.78 6.80 -0.45
N VAL A 26 -22.62 6.39 -1.71
CA VAL A 26 -23.51 5.44 -2.40
C VAL A 26 -22.69 4.22 -2.86
N PRO A 27 -23.17 2.99 -2.60
CA PRO A 27 -22.56 1.78 -3.15
C PRO A 27 -22.90 1.62 -4.63
N LEU A 28 -21.90 1.35 -5.46
CA LEU A 28 -22.02 1.13 -6.90
C LEU A 28 -21.30 -0.15 -7.32
N PHE A 29 -21.89 -0.89 -8.25
CA PHE A 29 -21.21 -1.98 -8.95
C PHE A 29 -20.59 -1.44 -10.22
N LEU A 30 -19.26 -1.36 -10.29
CA LEU A 30 -18.52 -0.82 -11.43
C LEU A 30 -17.56 -1.86 -12.00
N ASN A 31 -17.38 -1.84 -13.32
CA ASN A 31 -16.32 -2.59 -13.98
C ASN A 31 -14.96 -2.01 -13.55
N VAL A 32 -14.06 -2.87 -13.09
CA VAL A 32 -12.75 -2.48 -12.57
C VAL A 32 -11.78 -2.08 -13.68
N SER A 33 -11.87 -2.71 -14.85
CA SER A 33 -11.04 -2.38 -16.01
C SER A 33 -11.34 -0.96 -16.49
N ASP A 34 -12.61 -0.64 -16.73
CA ASP A 34 -13.06 0.70 -17.12
C ASP A 34 -12.72 1.76 -16.07
N LEU A 35 -12.88 1.42 -14.78
CA LEU A 35 -12.51 2.32 -13.69
C LEU A 35 -11.01 2.64 -13.71
N ARG A 36 -10.17 1.63 -13.95
CA ARG A 36 -8.72 1.82 -14.03
C ARG A 36 -8.32 2.62 -15.26
N ASP A 37 -8.93 2.35 -16.41
CA ASP A 37 -8.69 3.10 -17.65
C ASP A 37 -9.09 4.58 -17.48
N THR A 38 -10.30 4.84 -16.99
CA THR A 38 -10.84 6.19 -16.76
C THR A 38 -10.01 7.00 -15.76
N LEU A 39 -9.48 6.34 -14.73
CA LEU A 39 -8.64 6.97 -13.71
C LEU A 39 -7.14 6.94 -14.06
N GLU A 40 -6.79 6.47 -15.27
CA GLU A 40 -5.41 6.29 -15.75
C GLU A 40 -4.54 5.54 -14.73
N LEU A 41 -5.14 4.57 -14.02
CA LEU A 41 -4.45 3.81 -13.01
C LEU A 41 -3.50 2.81 -13.64
N PRO A 42 -2.31 2.62 -13.05
CA PRO A 42 -1.39 1.61 -13.50
C PRO A 42 -2.00 0.21 -13.42
N ALA A 43 -1.58 -0.66 -14.34
CA ALA A 43 -2.00 -2.05 -14.41
C ALA A 43 -1.60 -2.87 -13.16
N TYR A 44 -0.61 -2.41 -12.39
CA TYR A 44 -0.22 -3.01 -11.11
C TYR A 44 -1.15 -2.57 -9.96
N ARG A 45 -1.25 -3.41 -8.92
CA ARG A 45 -2.06 -3.08 -7.73
C ARG A 45 -1.46 -1.89 -6.98
N LEU A 46 -2.26 -0.84 -6.77
CA LEU A 46 -1.88 0.34 -5.98
C LEU A 46 -1.64 0.05 -4.50
N ARG A 47 -2.24 -1.02 -3.97
CA ARG A 47 -1.91 -1.55 -2.66
C ARG A 47 -0.93 -2.71 -2.85
N PRO A 48 0.36 -2.51 -2.55
CA PRO A 48 1.28 -3.62 -2.41
C PRO A 48 0.71 -4.64 -1.42
N PRO A 49 0.97 -5.94 -1.60
CA PRO A 49 0.69 -6.91 -0.56
C PRO A 49 1.36 -6.46 0.74
N ILE A 50 0.68 -6.69 1.87
CA ILE A 50 1.33 -6.55 3.18
C ILE A 50 2.51 -7.51 3.17
N ARG A 51 3.72 -6.98 3.27
CA ARG A 51 4.92 -7.79 3.37
C ARG A 51 4.94 -8.36 4.78
N GLU A 52 5.10 -9.68 4.89
CA GLU A 52 5.37 -10.28 6.20
C GLU A 52 6.64 -9.66 6.79
N PRO A 53 6.74 -9.54 8.13
CA PRO A 53 7.96 -9.11 8.79
C PRO A 53 9.10 -9.96 8.26
N ARG A 54 10.01 -9.33 7.53
CA ARG A 54 11.19 -10.02 7.03
C ARG A 54 12.14 -10.06 8.21
N ASP A 55 12.42 -11.24 8.72
CA ASP A 55 13.51 -11.49 9.67
C ASP A 55 14.83 -11.31 8.92
N LEU A 56 15.11 -10.07 8.55
CA LEU A 56 16.45 -9.62 8.29
C LEU A 56 17.07 -9.69 9.66
N GLY A 57 17.97 -10.65 9.89
CA GLY A 57 18.79 -10.76 11.10
C GLY A 57 19.61 -9.48 11.28
N THR A 58 18.89 -8.40 11.57
CA THR A 58 19.36 -7.05 11.75
C THR A 58 20.11 -7.19 13.04
N PRO A 59 21.45 -7.16 12.99
CA PRO A 59 22.20 -7.24 14.23
C PRO A 59 21.69 -6.11 15.13
N ASP A 60 21.70 -6.36 16.43
CA ASP A 60 21.39 -5.30 17.39
C ASP A 60 22.13 -4.03 16.98
N PRO A 61 21.47 -2.86 17.07
CA PRO A 61 22.12 -1.59 16.78
C PRO A 61 23.46 -1.54 17.53
N ALA A 62 24.45 -0.91 16.91
CA ALA A 62 25.76 -0.75 17.51
C ALA A 62 25.61 -0.22 18.95
N GLN A 63 26.41 -0.75 19.87
CA GLN A 63 26.45 -0.29 21.26
C GLN A 63 26.64 1.23 21.28
N ASP A 64 25.95 1.89 22.22
CA ASP A 64 26.08 3.31 22.45
C ASP A 64 27.57 3.64 22.64
N MET A 65 28.11 4.53 21.79
CA MET A 65 29.51 4.94 21.88
C MET A 65 29.56 6.14 22.82
N ASP A 66 30.37 6.06 23.87
CA ASP A 66 30.63 7.19 24.75
C ASP A 66 31.15 8.38 23.92
N ASP A 67 30.64 9.57 24.21
CA ASP A 67 31.07 10.82 23.57
C ASP A 67 32.43 11.24 24.16
N GLU A 68 33.49 10.59 23.67
CA GLU A 68 34.87 10.78 24.17
C GLU A 68 35.45 12.16 23.81
N ASP A 69 34.85 12.89 22.87
CA ASP A 69 35.32 14.20 22.40
C ASP A 69 34.90 15.35 23.33
N HIS A 70 33.95 15.12 24.25
CA HIS A 70 33.53 16.09 25.26
C HIS A 70 33.99 15.71 26.67
N ALA A 71 35.15 15.05 26.78
CA ALA A 71 35.83 14.94 28.06
C ALA A 71 36.20 16.35 28.51
N ASP A 72 35.42 16.89 29.46
CA ASP A 72 35.72 18.14 30.15
C ASP A 72 37.19 18.07 30.61
N THR A 73 38.08 18.72 29.86
CA THR A 73 39.35 19.17 30.42
C THR A 73 38.94 20.13 31.51
N ALA A 74 38.81 19.60 32.72
CA ALA A 74 38.64 20.33 33.95
C ALA A 74 39.60 21.52 33.86
N GLU A 75 39.01 22.70 33.70
CA GLU A 75 39.75 23.95 33.71
C GLU A 75 40.58 23.95 35.00
N ASP A 76 41.90 23.92 34.83
CA ASP A 76 42.89 23.96 35.88
C ASP A 76 42.65 25.19 36.76
N ASN A 77 42.62 24.95 38.07
CA ASN A 77 42.21 25.86 39.15
C ASN A 77 42.97 27.20 39.20
#